data_AF-A0A524M7X2-F1
#
_entry.id   AF-A0A524M7X2-F1
#
_cell.length_a   1.000
_cell.length_b   1.000
_cell.length_c   1.000
_cell.angle_alpha   90.00
_cell.angle_beta   90.00
_cell.angle_gamma   90.00
#
_symmetry.space_group_name_H-M   'P 1'
#
loop_
_entity.id
_entity.type
_entity.pdbx_description
1 polymer ?
#
loop_
_entity_poly.entity_id
_entity_poly.type
_entity_poly.pdbx_seq_one_letter_code
_entity_poly.pdbx_strand_id
1 'polypeptide(L)'
;MTIMNRFIHMRGKIRSHINSNVRIDRFLHSYITVILGVNTILILYAMLSVTVRMSLGGVGILDSMPIELYILPLMIFLPLMIKSYYQTRTALWSFFILLVASVFFSMLSLLVHGFIICVIFNIVAVASIFILGRFRLKGSLRSAGKKSIAYFLLMNLLGLTFPISIVVMGQVPITEVSNNSDANMILSVPLADFEFPYSNVTPTTDIISSLISNQFGVNLRVLEDNAASWQRLGDWLIALNTSGIPYTISLSANRVLFVGSEPVTLGTTSVLQQVFQSHRDALSQLVVEMENISSSPQNVLFDMTLSAPEWQKLMFHTRSLDLVGFTGLMRASIYSTDISTIDQESALLAQQADSAGFSAGVIIESFVIDDLQDYDNVAMRLSGVSISSLDLWDVIEVSCERSRFSIEMNGDVGEYLVESYSESLGALGSSYCMRIGEAGNVTDIQGRSEVVYDTLSTLCEDIIIATGNGVVNLSINSLPSLLSSFGPTALSDLRGLLATIATAAVTYTFRIYAYRAVFIAIDSFDILML
;
A
#
# COMPACT_ATOMS: atom_id res chain seq x y z
N MET A 1 23.37 -14.86 49.37
CA MET A 1 22.64 -15.82 48.50
C MET A 1 21.83 -15.00 47.50
N THR A 2 22.31 -14.90 46.26
CA THR A 2 21.75 -14.03 45.22
C THR A 2 20.32 -14.45 44.84
N ILE A 3 19.48 -13.50 44.43
CA ILE A 3 18.06 -13.68 44.07
C ILE A 3 17.85 -14.87 43.11
N MET A 4 18.78 -15.06 42.17
CA MET A 4 18.78 -16.17 41.21
C MET A 4 18.89 -17.57 41.87
N ASN A 5 19.67 -17.70 42.93
CA ASN A 5 19.80 -18.98 43.67
C ASN A 5 18.54 -19.32 44.49
N ARG A 6 17.83 -18.31 45.01
CA ARG A 6 16.52 -18.53 45.66
C ARG A 6 15.46 -18.97 44.64
N PHE A 7 15.45 -18.35 43.46
CA PHE A 7 14.47 -18.65 42.41
C PHE A 7 14.61 -20.08 41.86
N ILE A 8 15.85 -20.53 41.63
CA ILE A 8 16.14 -21.91 41.17
C ILE A 8 15.74 -22.95 42.24
N HIS A 9 16.00 -22.65 43.52
CA HIS A 9 15.63 -23.55 44.62
C HIS A 9 14.11 -23.66 44.81
N MET A 10 13.40 -22.54 44.71
CA MET A 10 11.93 -22.48 44.79
C MET A 10 11.27 -23.23 43.63
N ARG A 11 11.80 -23.07 42.41
CA ARG A 11 11.40 -23.87 41.25
C ARG A 11 11.59 -25.37 41.49
N GLY A 12 12.73 -25.77 42.07
CA GLY A 12 13.01 -27.17 42.42
C GLY A 12 11.98 -27.77 43.38
N LYS A 13 11.59 -27.00 44.41
CA LYS A 13 10.56 -27.40 45.40
C LYS A 13 9.18 -27.56 44.75
N ILE A 14 8.75 -26.59 43.96
CA ILE A 14 7.46 -26.63 43.24
C ILE A 14 7.41 -27.82 42.29
N ARG A 15 8.48 -28.05 41.53
CA ARG A 15 8.58 -29.19 40.61
C ARG A 15 8.49 -30.53 41.33
N SER A 16 9.13 -30.68 42.49
CA SER A 16 9.07 -31.91 43.29
C SER A 16 7.65 -32.20 43.79
N HIS A 17 6.91 -31.15 44.18
CA HIS A 17 5.53 -31.26 44.62
C HIS A 17 4.59 -31.64 43.45
N ILE A 18 4.76 -31.02 42.28
CA ILE A 18 3.95 -31.36 41.10
C ILE A 18 4.24 -32.78 40.61
N ASN A 19 5.51 -33.19 40.55
CA ASN A 19 5.89 -34.56 40.17
C ASN A 19 5.33 -35.62 41.13
N SER A 20 5.13 -35.28 42.40
CA SER A 20 4.53 -36.18 43.38
C SER A 20 3.02 -36.39 43.17
N ASN A 21 2.36 -35.48 42.44
CA ASN A 21 0.94 -35.59 42.09
C ASN A 21 0.75 -35.89 40.59
N VAL A 22 0.61 -37.19 40.28
CA VAL A 22 0.49 -37.71 38.91
C VAL A 22 -0.65 -37.07 38.11
N ARG A 23 -1.76 -36.67 38.76
CA ARG A 23 -2.89 -36.02 38.07
C ARG A 23 -2.52 -34.62 37.58
N ILE A 24 -1.84 -33.82 38.41
CA ILE A 24 -1.43 -32.45 38.07
C ILE A 24 -0.35 -32.47 36.98
N ASP A 25 0.64 -33.38 37.08
CA ASP A 25 1.69 -33.56 36.08
C ASP A 25 1.11 -33.93 34.70
N ARG A 26 0.16 -34.88 34.64
CA ARG A 26 -0.51 -35.26 33.38
C ARG A 26 -1.36 -34.12 32.80
N PHE A 27 -2.08 -33.39 33.65
CA PHE A 27 -2.90 -32.26 33.22
C PHE A 27 -2.06 -31.16 32.57
N LEU A 28 -1.00 -30.70 33.25
CA LEU A 28 -0.12 -29.64 32.73
C LEU A 28 0.61 -30.06 31.45
N HIS A 29 1.05 -31.32 31.36
CA HIS A 29 1.67 -31.85 30.15
C HIS A 29 0.71 -31.89 28.96
N SER A 30 -0.54 -32.30 29.20
CA SER A 30 -1.59 -32.34 28.17
C SER A 30 -1.98 -30.93 27.74
N TYR A 31 -2.14 -30.00 28.69
CA TYR A 31 -2.43 -28.59 28.45
C TYR A 31 -1.38 -27.93 27.52
N ILE A 32 -0.09 -28.09 27.83
CA ILE A 32 1.00 -27.55 27.01
C ILE A 32 0.99 -28.17 25.60
N THR A 33 0.74 -29.47 25.50
CA THR A 33 0.69 -30.17 24.21
C THR A 33 -0.49 -29.68 23.36
N VAL A 34 -1.65 -29.47 23.95
CA VAL A 34 -2.85 -28.92 23.28
C VAL A 34 -2.57 -27.51 22.76
N ILE A 35 -1.98 -26.65 23.59
CA ILE A 35 -1.67 -25.26 23.18
C ILE A 35 -0.67 -25.20 22.03
N LEU A 36 0.40 -26.00 22.10
CA LEU A 36 1.34 -26.11 20.98
C LEU A 36 0.66 -26.59 19.70
N GLY A 37 -0.28 -27.54 19.82
CA GLY A 37 -1.11 -28.02 18.71
C GLY A 37 -1.97 -26.92 18.11
N VAL A 38 -2.70 -26.17 18.95
CA VAL A 38 -3.53 -25.03 18.52
C VAL A 38 -2.68 -23.96 17.83
N ASN A 39 -1.56 -23.55 18.42
CA ASN A 39 -0.65 -22.59 17.78
C ASN A 39 -0.14 -23.07 16.42
N THR A 40 0.19 -24.36 16.31
CA THR A 40 0.65 -24.94 15.05
C THR A 40 -0.46 -24.91 14.00
N ILE A 41 -1.69 -25.26 14.37
CA ILE A 41 -2.85 -25.18 13.47
C ILE A 41 -3.07 -23.73 13.02
N LEU A 42 -3.03 -22.75 13.93
CA LEU A 42 -3.22 -21.34 13.59
C LEU A 42 -2.12 -20.81 12.66
N ILE A 43 -0.85 -21.14 12.93
CA ILE A 43 0.27 -20.77 12.06
C ILE A 43 0.11 -21.40 10.68
N LEU A 44 -0.22 -22.69 10.61
CA LEU A 44 -0.43 -23.38 9.32
C LEU A 44 -1.63 -22.83 8.57
N TYR A 45 -2.71 -22.47 9.27
CA TYR A 45 -3.88 -21.86 8.66
C TYR A 45 -3.55 -20.51 8.03
N ALA A 46 -2.88 -19.62 8.75
CA ALA A 46 -2.46 -18.32 8.19
C ALA A 46 -1.61 -18.51 6.95
N MET A 47 -0.60 -19.38 7.05
CA MET A 47 0.31 -19.62 5.95
C MET A 47 -0.37 -20.26 4.72
N LEU A 48 -1.30 -21.20 4.93
CA LEU A 48 -2.11 -21.78 3.85
C LEU A 48 -3.02 -20.72 3.24
N SER A 49 -3.67 -19.89 4.05
CA SER A 49 -4.53 -18.80 3.59
C SER A 49 -3.75 -17.82 2.73
N VAL A 50 -2.55 -17.43 3.16
CA VAL A 50 -1.66 -16.58 2.36
C VAL A 50 -1.33 -17.24 1.03
N THR A 51 -0.90 -18.51 1.04
CA THR A 51 -0.53 -19.22 -0.19
C THR A 51 -1.70 -19.34 -1.17
N VAL A 52 -2.88 -19.71 -0.69
CA VAL A 52 -4.08 -19.87 -1.52
C VAL A 52 -4.57 -18.52 -2.06
N ARG A 53 -4.67 -17.49 -1.22
CA ARG A 53 -5.15 -16.17 -1.66
C ARG A 53 -4.16 -15.48 -2.59
N MET A 54 -2.86 -15.61 -2.36
CA MET A 54 -1.84 -15.13 -3.29
C MET A 54 -1.94 -15.83 -4.64
N SER A 55 -2.11 -17.15 -4.64
CA SER A 55 -2.27 -17.92 -5.88
C SER A 55 -3.56 -17.57 -6.63
N LEU A 56 -4.65 -17.29 -5.91
CA LEU A 56 -5.89 -16.79 -6.51
C LEU A 56 -5.75 -15.35 -7.03
N GLY A 57 -4.90 -14.53 -6.39
CA GLY A 57 -4.57 -13.17 -6.78
C GLY A 57 -3.45 -13.06 -7.82
N GLY A 58 -3.25 -14.10 -8.65
CA GLY A 58 -2.35 -14.07 -9.80
C GLY A 58 -0.89 -14.49 -9.54
N VAL A 59 -0.49 -14.76 -8.30
CA VAL A 59 0.87 -15.22 -7.98
C VAL A 59 1.04 -16.67 -8.43
N GLY A 60 1.93 -16.94 -9.39
CA GLY A 60 2.21 -18.29 -9.85
C GLY A 60 2.75 -19.20 -8.75
N ILE A 61 2.66 -20.52 -8.91
CA ILE A 61 3.21 -21.50 -7.92
C ILE A 61 4.73 -21.33 -7.75
N LEU A 62 5.44 -20.92 -8.80
CA LEU A 62 6.86 -20.61 -8.71
C LEU A 62 7.12 -19.33 -7.90
N ASP A 63 6.17 -18.40 -7.91
CA ASP A 63 6.20 -17.13 -7.19
C ASP A 63 5.61 -17.27 -5.77
N SER A 64 4.95 -18.37 -5.43
CA SER A 64 4.66 -18.70 -4.02
C SER A 64 5.81 -19.43 -3.32
N MET A 65 6.86 -19.82 -4.07
CA MET A 65 7.95 -20.66 -3.55
C MET A 65 8.62 -20.15 -2.28
N PRO A 66 8.91 -18.84 -2.07
CA PRO A 66 9.50 -18.42 -0.79
C PRO A 66 8.60 -18.74 0.40
N ILE A 67 7.28 -18.58 0.24
CA ILE A 67 6.31 -18.92 1.29
C ILE A 67 6.24 -20.45 1.44
N GLU A 68 6.14 -21.19 0.36
CA GLU A 68 6.13 -22.66 0.42
C GLU A 68 7.41 -23.22 1.06
N LEU A 69 8.56 -22.58 0.83
CA LEU A 69 9.85 -22.89 1.46
C LEU A 69 9.91 -22.49 2.95
N TYR A 70 9.04 -21.59 3.43
CA TYR A 70 8.82 -21.36 4.88
C TYR A 70 7.83 -22.36 5.48
N ILE A 71 6.75 -22.69 4.76
CA ILE A 71 5.67 -23.55 5.24
C ILE A 71 6.12 -24.99 5.35
N LEU A 72 6.77 -25.53 4.32
CA LEU A 72 7.10 -26.94 4.22
C LEU A 72 8.04 -27.40 5.35
N PRO A 73 9.07 -26.62 5.74
CA PRO A 73 9.86 -26.92 6.92
C PRO A 73 9.04 -26.80 8.20
N LEU A 74 8.22 -25.75 8.36
CA LEU A 74 7.38 -25.58 9.56
C LEU A 74 6.37 -26.73 9.74
N MET A 75 5.77 -27.23 8.65
CA MET A 75 4.89 -28.40 8.63
C MET A 75 5.59 -29.68 9.11
N ILE A 76 6.90 -29.79 8.90
CA ILE A 76 7.69 -30.94 9.35
C ILE A 76 8.19 -30.73 10.78
N PHE A 77 8.74 -29.55 11.09
CA PHE A 77 9.40 -29.30 12.36
C PHE A 77 8.43 -29.05 13.52
N LEU A 78 7.33 -28.31 13.33
CA LEU A 78 6.39 -28.02 14.41
C LEU A 78 5.77 -29.32 14.98
N PRO A 79 5.27 -30.27 14.18
CA PRO A 79 4.77 -31.54 14.69
C PRO A 79 5.86 -32.42 15.33
N LEU A 80 7.08 -32.42 14.78
CA LEU A 80 8.21 -33.16 15.36
C LEU A 80 8.61 -32.60 16.74
N MET A 81 8.55 -31.28 16.91
CA MET A 81 8.84 -30.62 18.19
C MET A 81 7.74 -30.90 19.22
N ILE A 82 6.46 -30.89 18.81
CA ILE A 82 5.33 -31.30 19.66
C ILE A 82 5.50 -32.75 20.10
N LYS A 83 5.79 -33.65 19.16
CA LYS A 83 6.05 -35.07 19.44
C LYS A 83 7.23 -35.25 20.40
N SER A 84 8.32 -34.50 20.22
CA SER A 84 9.47 -34.53 21.12
C SER A 84 9.09 -34.10 22.54
N TYR A 85 8.31 -33.03 22.68
CA TYR A 85 7.79 -32.61 23.98
C TYR A 85 6.90 -33.69 24.60
N TYR A 86 5.92 -34.19 23.85
CA TYR A 86 4.97 -35.20 24.29
C TYR A 86 5.66 -36.48 24.79
N GLN A 87 6.62 -37.01 24.02
CA GLN A 87 7.28 -38.28 24.33
C GLN A 87 8.46 -38.15 25.31
N THR A 88 9.24 -37.07 25.22
CA THR A 88 10.54 -36.97 25.91
C THR A 88 10.66 -35.82 26.91
N ARG A 89 9.65 -34.96 27.01
CA ARG A 89 9.58 -33.78 27.90
C ARG A 89 10.76 -32.80 27.75
N THR A 90 11.37 -32.76 26.57
CA THR A 90 12.41 -31.79 26.21
C THR A 90 11.78 -30.42 26.02
N ALA A 91 12.14 -29.46 26.86
CA ALA A 91 11.42 -28.19 26.95
C ALA A 91 12.00 -27.04 26.12
N LEU A 92 13.27 -27.12 25.71
CA LEU A 92 14.00 -25.99 25.10
C LEU A 92 13.29 -25.43 23.86
N TRP A 93 12.97 -26.30 22.90
CA TRP A 93 12.36 -25.90 21.62
C TRP A 93 10.90 -25.47 21.78
N SER A 94 10.12 -26.22 22.56
CA SER A 94 8.72 -25.86 22.86
C SER A 94 8.61 -24.54 23.64
N PHE A 95 9.56 -24.27 24.53
CA PHE A 95 9.65 -22.99 25.24
C PHE A 95 9.94 -21.83 24.28
N PHE A 96 10.89 -22.02 23.36
CA PHE A 96 11.21 -21.01 22.35
C PHE A 96 10.02 -20.72 21.44
N ILE A 97 9.34 -21.75 20.92
CA ILE A 97 8.15 -21.58 20.06
C ILE A 97 7.04 -20.85 20.80
N LEU A 98 6.74 -21.24 22.05
CA LEU A 98 5.68 -20.57 22.81
C LEU A 98 6.03 -19.13 23.13
N LEU A 99 7.32 -18.82 23.35
CA LEU A 99 7.76 -17.44 23.55
C LEU A 99 7.58 -16.61 22.27
N VAL A 100 8.00 -17.15 21.12
CA VAL A 100 7.82 -16.49 19.82
C VAL A 100 6.32 -16.34 19.50
N ALA A 101 5.53 -17.39 19.69
CA ALA A 101 4.08 -17.37 19.47
C ALA A 101 3.37 -16.41 20.43
N SER A 102 3.79 -16.32 21.70
CA SER A 102 3.28 -15.33 22.66
C SER A 102 3.53 -13.90 22.18
N VAL A 103 4.75 -13.60 21.72
CA VAL A 103 5.08 -12.27 21.19
C VAL A 103 4.27 -11.99 19.92
N PHE A 104 4.27 -12.92 18.97
CA PHE A 104 3.55 -12.79 17.71
C PHE A 104 2.04 -12.61 17.90
N PHE A 105 1.37 -13.49 18.66
CA PHE A 105 -0.05 -13.34 18.96
C PHE A 105 -0.35 -12.14 19.84
N SER A 106 0.59 -11.67 20.67
CA SER A 106 0.40 -10.42 21.41
C SER A 106 0.39 -9.22 20.47
N MET A 107 1.22 -9.21 19.43
CA MET A 107 1.17 -8.19 18.38
C MET A 107 -0.15 -8.28 17.60
N LEU A 108 -0.58 -9.49 17.20
CA LEU A 108 -1.85 -9.69 16.51
C LEU A 108 -3.08 -9.41 17.38
N SER A 109 -3.00 -9.55 18.70
CA SER A 109 -4.14 -9.32 19.62
C SER A 109 -4.62 -7.88 19.68
N LEU A 110 -3.79 -6.94 19.20
CA LEU A 110 -4.14 -5.54 19.05
C LEU A 110 -5.01 -5.30 17.81
N LEU A 111 -4.94 -6.21 16.83
CA LEU A 111 -5.74 -6.23 15.62
C LEU A 111 -7.03 -7.02 15.85
N VAL A 112 -6.89 -8.28 16.27
CA VAL A 112 -8.00 -9.22 16.49
C VAL A 112 -8.05 -9.61 17.97
N HIS A 113 -9.03 -9.06 18.70
CA HIS A 113 -9.13 -9.22 20.16
C HIS A 113 -9.21 -10.70 20.61
N GLY A 114 -9.66 -11.62 19.75
CA GLY A 114 -9.67 -13.06 20.01
C GLY A 114 -8.29 -13.64 20.34
N PHE A 115 -7.20 -13.07 19.84
CA PHE A 115 -5.84 -13.54 20.16
C PHE A 115 -5.41 -13.25 21.59
N ILE A 116 -6.08 -12.36 22.33
CA ILE A 116 -5.82 -12.15 23.77
C ILE A 116 -5.95 -13.49 24.53
N ILE A 117 -6.95 -14.30 24.16
CA ILE A 117 -7.18 -15.63 24.74
C ILE A 117 -6.00 -16.56 24.45
N CYS A 118 -5.50 -16.57 23.21
CA CYS A 118 -4.34 -17.36 22.81
C CYS A 118 -3.06 -16.91 23.54
N VAL A 119 -2.87 -15.60 23.72
CA VAL A 119 -1.73 -15.04 24.47
C VAL A 119 -1.76 -15.48 25.92
N ILE A 120 -2.92 -15.40 26.59
CA ILE A 120 -3.09 -15.85 27.98
C ILE A 120 -2.72 -17.33 28.10
N PHE A 121 -3.26 -18.19 27.24
CA PHE A 121 -2.93 -19.60 27.24
C PHE A 121 -1.44 -19.86 26.98
N ASN A 122 -0.83 -19.14 26.03
CA ASN A 122 0.59 -19.25 25.76
C ASN A 122 1.46 -18.82 26.95
N ILE A 123 1.14 -17.73 27.64
CA ILE A 123 1.88 -17.27 28.83
C ILE A 123 1.80 -18.32 29.95
N VAL A 124 0.61 -18.88 30.18
CA VAL A 124 0.42 -19.94 31.18
C VAL A 124 1.20 -21.21 30.78
N ALA A 125 1.25 -21.55 29.50
CA ALA A 125 2.05 -22.67 28.99
C ALA A 125 3.56 -22.41 29.12
N VAL A 126 4.05 -21.20 28.83
CA VAL A 126 5.46 -20.80 29.01
C VAL A 126 5.88 -20.94 30.47
N ALA A 127 5.07 -20.41 31.40
CA ALA A 127 5.32 -20.53 32.83
C ALA A 127 5.33 -22.00 33.27
N SER A 128 4.39 -22.80 32.77
CA SER A 128 4.29 -24.23 33.07
C SER A 128 5.48 -25.04 32.53
N ILE A 129 5.92 -24.78 31.30
CA ILE A 129 7.14 -25.36 30.73
C ILE A 129 8.37 -24.94 31.52
N PHE A 130 8.47 -23.67 31.93
CA PHE A 130 9.59 -23.21 32.72
C PHE A 130 9.72 -24.00 34.03
N ILE A 131 8.60 -24.25 34.71
CA ILE A 131 8.56 -25.00 35.97
C ILE A 131 8.87 -26.50 35.74
N LEU A 132 8.21 -27.15 34.78
CA LEU A 132 8.27 -28.61 34.58
C LEU A 132 9.42 -29.09 33.70
N GLY A 133 9.81 -28.24 32.76
CA GLY A 133 10.64 -28.57 31.60
C GLY A 133 12.05 -29.02 31.94
N ARG A 134 12.54 -30.00 31.18
CA ARG A 134 13.97 -30.35 31.15
C ARG A 134 14.63 -29.54 30.03
N PHE A 135 15.37 -28.50 30.40
CA PHE A 135 16.15 -27.63 29.48
C PHE A 135 17.52 -28.21 29.12
N ARG A 136 17.75 -29.51 29.34
CA ARG A 136 19.01 -30.15 28.96
C ARG A 136 18.97 -30.50 27.48
N LEU A 137 19.96 -30.02 26.73
CA LEU A 137 20.29 -30.55 25.41
C LEU A 137 20.59 -32.05 25.56
N LYS A 138 19.76 -32.90 24.94
CA LYS A 138 20.05 -34.33 24.84
C LYS A 138 20.86 -34.54 23.57
N GLY A 139 22.18 -34.65 23.75
CA GLY A 139 23.10 -35.04 22.68
C GLY A 139 24.51 -34.53 22.94
N SER A 140 25.52 -35.39 22.74
CA SER A 140 26.88 -34.95 22.48
C SER A 140 27.02 -34.67 20.98
N LEU A 141 27.92 -33.78 20.56
CA LEU A 141 28.26 -33.57 19.14
C LEU A 141 28.58 -34.90 18.42
N ARG A 142 29.11 -35.90 19.14
CA ARG A 142 29.38 -37.27 18.63
C ARG A 142 28.12 -38.12 18.43
N SER A 143 26.97 -37.74 19.01
CA SER A 143 25.68 -38.43 18.86
C SER A 143 24.76 -37.80 17.82
N ALA A 144 25.19 -36.73 17.14
CA ALA A 144 24.50 -36.18 15.98
C ALA A 144 24.57 -37.22 14.85
N GLY A 145 23.62 -38.15 14.84
CA GLY A 145 23.55 -39.20 13.83
C GLY A 145 23.33 -38.62 12.43
N LYS A 146 23.50 -39.45 11.41
CA LYS A 146 23.30 -39.08 9.98
C LYS A 146 22.00 -38.32 9.73
N LYS A 147 20.94 -38.59 10.50
CA LYS A 147 19.65 -37.86 10.45
C LYS A 147 19.79 -36.38 10.84
N SER A 148 20.50 -36.06 11.92
CA SER A 148 20.69 -34.66 12.35
C SER A 148 21.52 -33.86 11.35
N ILE A 149 22.54 -34.48 10.75
CA ILE A 149 23.33 -33.87 9.66
C ILE A 149 22.45 -33.66 8.42
N ALA A 150 21.62 -34.63 8.05
CA ALA A 150 20.67 -34.49 6.95
C ALA A 150 19.64 -33.37 7.21
N TYR A 151 19.13 -33.23 8.44
CA TYR A 151 18.25 -32.13 8.81
C TYR A 151 18.95 -30.76 8.78
N PHE A 152 20.20 -30.67 9.24
CA PHE A 152 20.98 -29.45 9.13
C PHE A 152 21.28 -29.09 7.68
N LEU A 153 21.64 -30.06 6.85
CA LEU A 153 21.84 -29.86 5.41
C LEU A 153 20.54 -29.44 4.72
N LEU A 154 19.41 -30.07 5.07
CA LEU A 154 18.10 -29.70 4.55
C LEU A 154 17.74 -28.26 4.94
N MET A 155 17.94 -27.86 6.20
CA MET A 155 17.69 -26.49 6.65
C MET A 155 18.60 -25.46 5.98
N ASN A 156 19.87 -25.81 5.73
CA ASN A 156 20.77 -24.93 4.99
C ASN A 156 20.41 -24.87 3.51
N LEU A 157 19.99 -25.98 2.89
CA LEU A 157 19.48 -25.98 1.51
C LEU A 157 18.22 -25.13 1.38
N LEU A 158 17.26 -25.27 2.30
CA LEU A 158 16.06 -24.45 2.38
C LEU A 158 16.39 -22.96 2.62
N GLY A 159 17.39 -22.69 3.47
CA GLY A 159 17.89 -21.33 3.70
C GLY A 159 18.61 -20.73 2.48
N LEU A 160 19.29 -21.57 1.67
CA LEU A 160 19.97 -21.16 0.44
C LEU A 160 19.01 -21.00 -0.75
N THR A 161 17.90 -21.74 -0.76
CA THR A 161 16.85 -21.54 -1.78
C THR A 161 16.13 -20.21 -1.61
N PHE A 162 16.20 -19.58 -0.45
CA PHE A 162 15.53 -18.30 -0.21
C PHE A 162 16.11 -17.14 -1.04
N PRO A 163 17.42 -16.83 -1.00
CA PRO A 163 17.99 -15.82 -1.90
C PRO A 163 17.76 -16.14 -3.38
N ILE A 164 17.80 -17.42 -3.76
CA ILE A 164 17.54 -17.86 -5.13
C ILE A 164 16.09 -17.59 -5.50
N SER A 165 15.12 -17.88 -4.62
CA SER A 165 13.71 -17.62 -4.87
C SER A 165 13.39 -16.14 -5.00
N ILE A 166 14.07 -15.27 -4.23
CA ILE A 166 13.95 -13.81 -4.38
C ILE A 166 14.46 -13.35 -5.75
N VAL A 167 15.60 -13.87 -6.18
CA VAL A 167 16.17 -13.53 -7.50
C VAL A 167 15.27 -14.02 -8.63
N VAL A 168 14.71 -15.23 -8.51
CA VAL A 168 13.79 -15.80 -9.50
C VAL A 168 12.49 -14.99 -9.58
N MET A 169 11.90 -14.61 -8.44
CA MET A 169 10.71 -13.73 -8.41
C MET A 169 10.91 -12.41 -9.13
N GLY A 170 12.08 -11.78 -8.94
CA GLY A 170 12.40 -10.51 -9.60
C GLY A 170 12.76 -10.65 -11.08
N GLN A 171 12.76 -11.87 -11.64
CA GLN A 171 13.11 -12.14 -13.04
C GLN A 171 11.97 -12.75 -13.85
N VAL A 172 10.92 -13.25 -13.18
CA VAL A 172 9.76 -13.86 -13.84
C VAL A 172 8.65 -12.81 -13.91
N PRO A 173 8.15 -12.49 -15.12
CA PRO A 173 6.98 -11.63 -15.27
C PRO A 173 5.74 -12.25 -14.61
N ILE A 174 5.05 -11.46 -13.80
CA ILE A 174 3.71 -11.75 -13.25
C ILE A 174 2.71 -11.74 -14.40
N THR A 175 2.81 -10.69 -15.21
CA THR A 175 1.95 -10.46 -16.37
C THR A 175 2.77 -9.79 -17.46
N GLU A 176 2.34 -10.02 -18.70
CA GLU A 176 2.82 -9.32 -19.88
C GLU A 176 1.61 -8.73 -20.58
N VAL A 177 1.59 -7.42 -20.69
CA VAL A 177 0.45 -6.66 -21.20
C VAL A 177 0.81 -6.10 -22.56
N SER A 178 -0.08 -6.28 -23.54
CA SER A 178 0.07 -5.69 -24.86
C SER A 178 -0.34 -4.23 -24.86
N ASN A 179 0.46 -3.41 -25.54
CA ASN A 179 0.20 -2.00 -25.71
C ASN A 179 -1.14 -1.73 -26.40
N ASN A 180 -1.89 -0.78 -25.84
CA ASN A 180 -3.07 -0.21 -26.43
C ASN A 180 -2.82 1.25 -26.79
N SER A 181 -2.58 1.52 -28.09
CA SER A 181 -2.21 2.85 -28.58
C SER A 181 -3.32 3.91 -28.50
N ASP A 182 -4.55 3.50 -28.18
CA ASP A 182 -5.74 4.35 -28.28
C ASP A 182 -6.04 5.13 -27.00
N ALA A 183 -5.17 5.06 -25.98
CA ALA A 183 -5.37 5.77 -24.74
C ALA A 183 -5.15 7.28 -24.87
N ASN A 184 -6.05 8.06 -24.25
CA ASN A 184 -5.90 9.50 -24.13
C ASN A 184 -4.91 9.80 -23.02
N MET A 185 -3.75 10.33 -23.40
CA MET A 185 -2.72 10.73 -22.46
C MET A 185 -2.77 12.24 -22.21
N ILE A 186 -2.82 12.60 -20.94
CA ILE A 186 -2.87 13.97 -20.46
C ILE A 186 -1.61 14.25 -19.65
N LEU A 187 -0.96 15.39 -19.89
CA LEU A 187 0.23 15.79 -19.14
C LEU A 187 -0.16 16.82 -18.09
N SER A 188 0.13 16.54 -16.83
CA SER A 188 -0.11 17.49 -15.75
C SER A 188 0.88 18.64 -15.78
N VAL A 189 0.35 19.86 -15.70
CA VAL A 189 1.11 21.11 -15.58
C VAL A 189 0.81 21.70 -14.20
N PRO A 190 1.67 21.45 -13.20
CA PRO A 190 1.54 22.08 -11.89
C PRO A 190 1.84 23.56 -12.00
N LEU A 191 0.86 24.39 -11.62
CA LEU A 191 0.97 25.85 -11.68
C LEU A 191 1.52 26.45 -10.37
N ALA A 192 1.73 25.63 -9.36
CA ALA A 192 2.40 25.96 -8.10
C ALA A 192 3.16 24.72 -7.59
N ASP A 193 3.90 24.88 -6.49
CA ASP A 193 4.53 23.77 -5.80
C ASP A 193 3.46 23.01 -4.99
N PHE A 194 3.38 21.69 -5.22
CA PHE A 194 2.50 20.78 -4.48
C PHE A 194 3.36 19.85 -3.62
N GLU A 195 3.60 18.64 -4.11
CA GLU A 195 4.44 17.63 -3.44
C GLU A 195 5.93 17.78 -3.80
N PHE A 196 6.21 18.44 -4.93
CA PHE A 196 7.53 18.65 -5.49
C PHE A 196 7.73 20.13 -5.85
N PRO A 197 8.97 20.63 -5.84
CA PRO A 197 9.32 21.93 -6.38
C PRO A 197 9.30 21.88 -7.91
N TYR A 198 8.37 22.58 -8.55
CA TYR A 198 8.22 22.54 -9.99
C TYR A 198 8.84 23.75 -10.67
N SER A 199 9.53 23.48 -11.78
CA SER A 199 9.89 24.56 -12.69
C SER A 199 8.65 25.08 -13.41
N ASN A 200 8.49 26.40 -13.47
CA ASN A 200 7.38 27.00 -14.19
C ASN A 200 7.55 26.76 -15.70
N VAL A 201 6.62 26.03 -16.31
CA VAL A 201 6.56 25.83 -17.76
C VAL A 201 5.52 26.79 -18.33
N THR A 202 5.98 27.73 -19.15
CA THR A 202 5.11 28.69 -19.83
C THR A 202 4.61 28.12 -21.17
N PRO A 203 3.38 28.46 -21.61
CA PRO A 203 2.80 27.92 -22.84
C PRO A 203 3.37 28.61 -24.09
N THR A 204 4.62 28.31 -24.45
CA THR A 204 5.24 28.83 -25.68
C THR A 204 4.69 28.14 -26.93
N THR A 205 4.82 28.78 -28.10
CA THR A 205 4.41 28.19 -29.37
C THR A 205 5.06 26.83 -29.64
N ASP A 206 6.32 26.64 -29.23
CA ASP A 206 7.04 25.38 -29.38
C ASP A 206 6.45 24.28 -28.49
N ILE A 207 6.10 24.59 -27.24
CA ILE A 207 5.45 23.62 -26.33
C ILE A 207 4.06 23.24 -26.87
N ILE A 208 3.25 24.23 -27.24
CA ILE A 208 1.90 24.00 -27.78
C ILE A 208 1.95 23.16 -29.06
N SER A 209 2.85 23.48 -29.99
CA SER A 209 3.00 22.68 -31.22
C SER A 209 3.53 21.26 -30.97
N SER A 210 4.39 21.08 -29.96
CA SER A 210 4.86 19.77 -29.54
C SER A 210 3.74 18.93 -28.92
N LEU A 211 2.89 19.52 -28.09
CA LEU A 211 1.71 18.85 -27.52
C LEU A 211 0.72 18.42 -28.61
N ILE A 212 0.45 19.28 -29.60
CA ILE A 212 -0.44 18.97 -30.73
C ILE A 212 0.13 17.84 -31.58
N SER A 213 1.39 17.95 -32.01
CA SER A 213 2.02 16.96 -32.90
C SER A 213 2.14 15.58 -32.26
N ASN A 214 2.31 15.53 -30.94
CA ASN A 214 2.38 14.29 -30.17
C ASN A 214 1.05 13.92 -29.52
N GLN A 215 -0.06 14.61 -29.82
CA GLN A 215 -1.43 14.29 -29.35
C GLN A 215 -1.54 14.14 -27.81
N PHE A 216 -0.89 15.01 -27.05
CA PHE A 216 -1.04 15.05 -25.60
C PHE A 216 -2.05 16.13 -25.19
N GLY A 217 -2.99 15.78 -24.30
CA GLY A 217 -3.80 16.75 -23.58
C GLY A 217 -3.02 17.38 -22.43
N VAL A 218 -3.61 18.36 -21.75
CA VAL A 218 -3.00 18.99 -20.57
C VAL A 218 -3.94 19.07 -19.38
N ASN A 219 -3.42 18.77 -18.19
CA ASN A 219 -4.14 18.95 -16.93
C ASN A 219 -3.53 20.11 -16.16
N LEU A 220 -4.22 21.25 -16.10
CA LEU A 220 -3.74 22.44 -15.39
C LEU A 220 -4.04 22.31 -13.90
N ARG A 221 -3.03 22.07 -13.08
CA ARG A 221 -3.20 21.87 -11.63
C ARG A 221 -3.02 23.20 -10.89
N VAL A 222 -4.10 23.69 -10.29
CA VAL A 222 -4.18 24.97 -9.58
C VAL A 222 -4.13 24.73 -8.08
N LEU A 223 -3.27 25.48 -7.40
CA LEU A 223 -3.25 25.55 -5.94
C LEU A 223 -4.15 26.72 -5.52
N GLU A 224 -5.26 26.40 -4.86
CA GLU A 224 -6.41 27.31 -4.72
C GLU A 224 -6.10 28.59 -3.93
N ASP A 225 -5.23 28.51 -2.92
CA ASP A 225 -4.82 29.63 -2.08
C ASP A 225 -3.63 30.42 -2.66
N ASN A 226 -3.15 30.07 -3.85
CA ASN A 226 -1.93 30.64 -4.43
C ASN A 226 -2.22 31.54 -5.64
N ALA A 227 -2.07 32.86 -5.44
CA ALA A 227 -2.32 33.86 -6.49
C ALA A 227 -1.44 33.68 -7.74
N ALA A 228 -0.20 33.20 -7.61
CA ALA A 228 0.66 32.95 -8.77
C ALA A 228 0.17 31.74 -9.59
N SER A 229 -0.44 30.74 -8.94
CA SER A 229 -1.07 29.60 -9.61
C SER A 229 -2.21 30.06 -10.52
N TRP A 230 -3.09 30.92 -10.00
CA TRP A 230 -4.19 31.53 -10.77
C TRP A 230 -3.69 32.41 -11.93
N GLN A 231 -2.65 33.21 -11.71
CA GLN A 231 -2.07 34.01 -12.79
C GLN A 231 -1.53 33.12 -13.93
N ARG A 232 -0.81 32.04 -13.59
CA ARG A 232 -0.28 31.09 -14.58
C ARG A 232 -1.40 30.29 -15.27
N LEU A 233 -2.51 30.03 -14.58
CA LEU A 233 -3.71 29.45 -15.19
C LEU A 233 -4.20 30.34 -16.32
N GLY A 234 -4.35 31.65 -16.07
CA GLY A 234 -4.74 32.62 -17.09
C GLY A 234 -3.83 32.60 -18.33
N ASP A 235 -2.52 32.56 -18.13
CA ASP A 235 -1.55 32.46 -19.24
C ASP A 235 -1.77 31.19 -20.10
N TRP A 236 -1.98 30.04 -19.45
CA TRP A 236 -2.27 28.77 -20.11
C TRP A 236 -3.63 28.77 -20.82
N LEU A 237 -4.68 29.29 -20.20
CA LEU A 237 -6.02 29.35 -20.80
C LEU A 237 -6.03 30.19 -22.07
N ILE A 238 -5.33 31.34 -22.08
CA ILE A 238 -5.21 32.19 -23.28
C ILE A 238 -4.54 31.42 -24.43
N ALA A 239 -3.46 30.70 -24.14
CA ALA A 239 -2.76 29.90 -25.15
C ALA A 239 -3.63 28.73 -25.66
N LEU A 240 -4.30 28.03 -24.75
CA LEU A 240 -5.12 26.86 -25.08
C LEU A 240 -6.37 27.21 -25.89
N ASN A 241 -6.96 28.38 -25.64
CA ASN A 241 -8.19 28.85 -26.30
C ASN A 241 -8.09 28.88 -27.84
N THR A 242 -6.89 28.95 -28.39
CA THR A 242 -6.64 28.97 -29.85
C THR A 242 -5.99 27.68 -30.39
N SER A 243 -5.62 26.75 -29.51
CA SER A 243 -4.82 25.57 -29.85
C SER A 243 -5.63 24.33 -30.23
N GLY A 244 -6.85 24.20 -29.70
CA GLY A 244 -7.66 22.98 -29.81
C GLY A 244 -7.14 21.78 -29.02
N ILE A 245 -6.12 21.96 -28.17
CA ILE A 245 -5.64 20.91 -27.27
C ILE A 245 -6.71 20.62 -26.21
N PRO A 246 -7.11 19.36 -25.99
CA PRO A 246 -8.02 19.01 -24.90
C PRO A 246 -7.34 19.27 -23.56
N TYR A 247 -8.07 19.90 -22.64
CA TYR A 247 -7.53 20.19 -21.32
C TYR A 247 -8.54 19.96 -20.19
N THR A 248 -8.00 19.63 -19.03
CA THR A 248 -8.73 19.56 -17.75
C THR A 248 -8.13 20.58 -16.78
N ILE A 249 -8.90 20.96 -15.77
CA ILE A 249 -8.43 21.81 -14.69
C ILE A 249 -8.57 21.03 -13.39
N SER A 250 -7.47 20.81 -12.68
CA SER A 250 -7.51 20.22 -11.33
C SER A 250 -7.39 21.33 -10.30
N LEU A 251 -8.38 21.42 -9.41
CA LEU A 251 -8.35 22.31 -8.26
C LEU A 251 -7.86 21.51 -7.06
N SER A 252 -6.79 21.97 -6.43
CA SER A 252 -6.21 21.33 -5.26
C SER A 252 -6.16 22.31 -4.09
N ALA A 253 -6.92 21.99 -3.06
CA ALA A 253 -6.88 22.71 -1.80
C ALA A 253 -5.52 22.51 -1.10
N ASN A 254 -5.00 23.53 -0.44
CA ASN A 254 -3.79 23.42 0.36
C ASN A 254 -4.08 22.72 1.70
N ARG A 255 -4.38 21.41 1.62
CA ARG A 255 -4.82 20.57 2.74
C ARG A 255 -3.83 20.56 3.90
N VAL A 256 -2.54 20.79 3.64
CA VAL A 256 -1.48 20.94 4.65
C VAL A 256 -1.81 22.07 5.65
N LEU A 257 -2.42 23.17 5.20
CA LEU A 257 -2.79 24.28 6.08
C LEU A 257 -3.89 23.90 7.08
N PHE A 258 -4.78 22.98 6.71
CA PHE A 258 -5.90 22.55 7.56
C PHE A 258 -5.48 21.46 8.55
N VAL A 259 -4.58 20.58 8.12
CA VAL A 259 -4.13 19.41 8.89
C VAL A 259 -2.94 19.73 9.80
N GLY A 260 -2.03 20.59 9.35
CA GLY A 260 -0.75 20.86 9.98
C GLY A 260 0.37 19.89 9.55
N SER A 261 1.59 20.15 10.00
CA SER A 261 2.79 19.41 9.59
C SER A 261 2.95 18.04 10.25
N GLU A 262 2.27 17.78 11.37
CA GLU A 262 2.33 16.52 12.12
C GLU A 262 0.92 16.01 12.46
N PRO A 263 0.20 15.42 11.48
CA PRO A 263 -1.13 14.89 11.72
C PRO A 263 -1.16 13.77 12.77
N VAL A 264 -2.12 13.88 13.70
CA VAL A 264 -2.46 12.80 14.65
C VAL A 264 -3.49 11.84 14.04
N THR A 265 -4.36 12.35 13.18
CA THR A 265 -5.41 11.62 12.45
C THR A 265 -5.42 12.06 10.99
N LEU A 266 -5.96 11.20 10.12
CA LEU A 266 -6.11 11.47 8.70
C LEU A 266 -7.54 11.96 8.42
N GLY A 267 -7.68 13.05 7.65
CA GLY A 267 -8.95 13.50 7.08
C GLY A 267 -10.12 13.66 8.06
N THR A 268 -9.99 14.44 9.13
CA THR A 268 -11.12 14.68 10.07
C THR A 268 -12.28 15.42 9.41
N THR A 269 -13.51 15.30 9.92
CA THR A 269 -14.68 16.03 9.39
C THR A 269 -14.42 17.53 9.22
N SER A 270 -13.77 18.16 10.20
CA SER A 270 -13.44 19.60 10.12
C SER A 270 -12.45 19.94 9.02
N VAL A 271 -11.47 19.06 8.75
CA VAL A 271 -10.52 19.23 7.65
C VAL A 271 -11.22 19.06 6.32
N LEU A 272 -12.04 18.01 6.19
CA LEU A 272 -12.76 17.71 4.96
C LEU A 272 -13.73 18.84 4.58
N GLN A 273 -14.47 19.39 5.55
CA GLN A 273 -15.33 20.55 5.32
C GLN A 273 -14.55 21.79 4.84
N GLN A 274 -13.33 22.01 5.34
CA GLN A 274 -12.47 23.10 4.86
C GLN A 274 -11.99 22.85 3.43
N VAL A 275 -11.64 21.60 3.09
CA VAL A 275 -11.28 21.20 1.72
C VAL A 275 -12.46 21.44 0.77
N PHE A 276 -13.67 20.97 1.10
CA PHE A 276 -14.86 21.22 0.28
C PHE A 276 -15.20 22.70 0.15
N GLN A 277 -15.05 23.48 1.23
CA GLN A 277 -15.27 24.93 1.17
C GLN A 277 -14.26 25.61 0.24
N SER A 278 -12.98 25.23 0.33
CA SER A 278 -11.91 25.72 -0.55
C SER A 278 -12.22 25.43 -2.02
N HIS A 279 -12.64 24.20 -2.34
CA HIS A 279 -13.08 23.79 -3.69
C HIS A 279 -14.24 24.65 -4.20
N ARG A 280 -15.26 24.93 -3.38
CA ARG A 280 -16.40 25.79 -3.76
C ARG A 280 -16.01 27.24 -4.01
N ASP A 281 -15.10 27.77 -3.20
CA ASP A 281 -14.60 29.15 -3.37
C ASP A 281 -13.73 29.24 -4.64
N ALA A 282 -12.85 28.25 -4.85
CA ALA A 282 -12.03 28.12 -6.06
C ALA A 282 -12.85 27.94 -7.33
N LEU A 283 -13.94 27.17 -7.28
CA LEU A 283 -14.87 27.03 -8.40
C LEU A 283 -15.50 28.37 -8.79
N SER A 284 -15.86 29.19 -7.79
CA SER A 284 -16.40 30.53 -8.04
C SER A 284 -15.35 31.44 -8.70
N GLN A 285 -14.08 31.34 -8.29
CA GLN A 285 -12.98 32.05 -8.94
C GLN A 285 -12.71 31.54 -10.35
N LEU A 286 -12.77 30.22 -10.58
CA LEU A 286 -12.58 29.62 -11.89
C LEU A 286 -13.61 30.12 -12.91
N VAL A 287 -14.86 30.30 -12.50
CA VAL A 287 -15.90 30.93 -13.36
C VAL A 287 -15.46 32.31 -13.84
N VAL A 288 -14.86 33.12 -12.96
CA VAL A 288 -14.36 34.46 -13.31
C VAL A 288 -13.18 34.38 -14.29
N GLU A 289 -12.21 33.50 -14.05
CA GLU A 289 -11.06 33.30 -14.95
C GLU A 289 -11.47 32.81 -16.35
N MET A 290 -12.59 32.07 -16.42
CA MET A 290 -13.12 31.51 -17.66
C MET A 290 -14.03 32.47 -18.46
N GLU A 291 -14.39 33.65 -17.93
CA GLU A 291 -15.38 34.57 -18.57
C GLU A 291 -15.03 34.94 -20.02
N ASN A 292 -13.74 35.01 -20.36
CA ASN A 292 -13.26 35.39 -21.70
C ASN A 292 -12.64 34.23 -22.49
N ILE A 293 -12.79 32.99 -22.00
CA ILE A 293 -12.23 31.79 -22.62
C ILE A 293 -13.37 31.05 -23.33
N SER A 294 -13.27 30.90 -24.64
CA SER A 294 -14.31 30.27 -25.46
C SER A 294 -14.24 28.74 -25.48
N SER A 295 -13.04 28.17 -25.31
CA SER A 295 -12.88 26.74 -25.11
C SER A 295 -13.25 26.40 -23.67
N SER A 296 -14.15 25.44 -23.44
CA SER A 296 -14.41 24.92 -22.10
C SER A 296 -13.42 23.78 -21.77
N PRO A 297 -13.02 23.60 -20.50
CA PRO A 297 -12.31 22.40 -20.09
C PRO A 297 -13.18 21.17 -20.32
N GLN A 298 -12.56 20.01 -20.56
CA GLN A 298 -13.28 18.74 -20.63
C GLN A 298 -13.92 18.41 -19.29
N ASN A 299 -13.14 18.55 -18.20
CA ASN A 299 -13.59 18.31 -16.83
C ASN A 299 -12.88 19.27 -15.86
N VAL A 300 -13.55 19.60 -14.76
CA VAL A 300 -12.96 20.21 -13.57
C VAL A 300 -12.84 19.13 -12.50
N LEU A 301 -11.62 18.84 -12.07
CA LEU A 301 -11.31 17.78 -11.11
C LEU A 301 -11.01 18.39 -9.73
N PHE A 302 -11.71 17.93 -8.69
CA PHE A 302 -11.45 18.35 -7.32
C PHE A 302 -10.51 17.36 -6.63
N ASP A 303 -9.36 17.84 -6.17
CA ASP A 303 -8.36 16.99 -5.50
C ASP A 303 -8.77 16.68 -4.06
N MET A 304 -9.06 15.41 -3.83
CA MET A 304 -9.49 14.86 -2.55
C MET A 304 -8.42 13.95 -1.92
N THR A 305 -7.21 13.94 -2.49
CA THR A 305 -6.09 13.13 -1.99
C THR A 305 -5.61 13.60 -0.61
N LEU A 306 -4.84 12.73 0.05
CA LEU A 306 -4.21 13.06 1.32
C LEU A 306 -3.06 14.06 1.09
N SER A 307 -2.88 14.98 2.05
CA SER A 307 -1.72 15.86 2.02
C SER A 307 -0.41 15.08 2.22
N ALA A 308 0.73 15.64 1.79
CA ALA A 308 2.03 14.99 1.95
C ALA A 308 2.35 14.55 3.41
N PRO A 309 2.06 15.35 4.46
CA PRO A 309 2.23 14.90 5.85
C PRO A 309 1.30 13.74 6.26
N GLU A 310 0.05 13.73 5.78
CA GLU A 310 -0.89 12.63 6.02
C GLU A 310 -0.42 11.34 5.35
N TRP A 311 0.02 11.45 4.08
CA TRP A 311 0.59 10.35 3.33
C TRP A 311 1.84 9.78 4.01
N GLN A 312 2.78 10.65 4.40
CA GLN A 312 3.98 10.26 5.13
C GLN A 312 3.66 9.59 6.46
N LYS A 313 2.62 10.05 7.18
CA LYS A 313 2.16 9.45 8.43
C LYS A 313 1.59 8.04 8.21
N LEU A 314 0.73 7.88 7.21
CA LEU A 314 0.17 6.59 6.81
C LEU A 314 1.30 5.62 6.42
N MET A 315 2.21 6.08 5.56
CA MET A 315 3.35 5.29 5.08
C MET A 315 4.37 4.98 6.16
N PHE A 316 4.56 5.86 7.16
CA PHE A 316 5.45 5.61 8.29
C PHE A 316 5.06 4.35 9.06
N HIS A 317 3.78 4.19 9.40
CA HIS A 317 3.30 2.99 10.11
C HIS A 317 3.31 1.77 9.19
N THR A 318 3.01 1.99 7.91
CA THR A 318 3.00 0.94 6.88
C THR A 318 4.40 0.34 6.65
N ARG A 319 5.41 1.17 6.40
CA ARG A 319 6.80 0.74 6.11
C ARG A 319 7.50 0.13 7.32
N SER A 320 7.15 0.58 8.53
CA SER A 320 7.72 0.05 9.77
C SER A 320 7.09 -1.28 10.18
N LEU A 321 6.09 -1.76 9.42
CA LEU A 321 5.23 -2.88 9.81
C LEU A 321 4.65 -2.68 11.22
N ASP A 322 4.43 -1.41 11.61
CA ASP A 322 3.84 -1.02 12.87
C ASP A 322 2.32 -1.14 12.76
N LEU A 323 1.85 -2.39 12.75
CA LEU A 323 0.44 -2.74 12.66
C LEU A 323 -0.39 -2.08 13.77
N VAL A 324 0.22 -1.86 14.94
CA VAL A 324 -0.41 -1.23 16.11
C VAL A 324 -0.63 0.25 15.85
N GLY A 325 0.43 0.96 15.44
CA GLY A 325 0.33 2.36 15.08
C GLY A 325 -0.57 2.60 13.86
N PHE A 326 -0.51 1.72 12.86
CA PHE A 326 -1.40 1.76 11.70
C PHE A 326 -2.87 1.64 12.11
N THR A 327 -3.20 0.61 12.90
CA THR A 327 -4.59 0.39 13.36
C THR A 327 -5.06 1.50 14.29
N GLY A 328 -4.19 1.99 15.17
CA GLY A 328 -4.47 3.13 16.02
C GLY A 328 -4.78 4.40 15.20
N LEU A 329 -3.97 4.67 14.19
CA LEU A 329 -4.15 5.79 13.26
C LEU A 329 -5.47 5.65 12.49
N MET A 330 -5.69 4.51 11.83
CA MET A 330 -6.90 4.26 11.05
C MET A 330 -8.15 4.39 11.93
N ARG A 331 -8.19 3.73 13.09
CA ARG A 331 -9.32 3.79 14.01
C ARG A 331 -9.62 5.23 14.47
N ALA A 332 -8.59 5.97 14.86
CA ALA A 332 -8.76 7.36 15.29
C ALA A 332 -9.27 8.25 14.14
N SER A 333 -8.79 8.00 12.92
CA SER A 333 -9.18 8.74 11.72
C SER A 333 -10.63 8.43 11.33
N ILE A 334 -11.02 7.15 11.26
CA ILE A 334 -12.38 6.71 10.92
C ILE A 334 -13.40 7.29 11.90
N TYR A 335 -13.14 7.22 13.22
CA TYR A 335 -14.06 7.80 14.22
C TYR A 335 -14.08 9.33 14.25
N SER A 336 -13.17 9.99 13.54
CA SER A 336 -13.14 11.44 13.39
C SER A 336 -13.83 11.93 12.10
N THR A 337 -14.39 11.01 11.30
CA THR A 337 -15.11 11.30 10.06
C THR A 337 -16.61 11.02 10.20
N ASP A 338 -17.42 11.91 9.62
CA ASP A 338 -18.87 11.74 9.52
C ASP A 338 -19.26 11.62 8.04
N ILE A 339 -19.75 10.43 7.67
CA ILE A 339 -20.16 10.11 6.31
C ILE A 339 -21.32 11.00 5.83
N SER A 340 -22.24 11.38 6.72
CA SER A 340 -23.37 12.23 6.35
C SER A 340 -22.92 13.64 5.96
N THR A 341 -21.84 14.12 6.60
CA THR A 341 -21.22 15.39 6.24
C THR A 341 -20.50 15.29 4.90
N ILE A 342 -19.76 14.20 4.66
CA ILE A 342 -19.09 13.96 3.37
C ILE A 342 -20.12 13.97 2.22
N ASP A 343 -21.21 13.21 2.36
CA ASP A 343 -22.25 13.11 1.34
C ASP A 343 -22.92 14.47 1.08
N GLN A 344 -23.22 15.22 2.15
CA GLN A 344 -23.82 16.55 2.03
C GLN A 344 -22.87 17.55 1.34
N GLU A 345 -21.61 17.63 1.75
CA GLU A 345 -20.64 18.58 1.17
C GLU A 345 -20.32 18.22 -0.29
N SER A 346 -20.23 16.93 -0.62
CA SER A 346 -20.06 16.45 -1.99
C SER A 346 -21.24 16.84 -2.89
N ALA A 347 -22.47 16.64 -2.42
CA ALA A 347 -23.67 17.03 -3.16
C ALA A 347 -23.75 18.55 -3.39
N LEU A 348 -23.34 19.36 -2.40
CA LEU A 348 -23.28 20.81 -2.55
C LEU A 348 -22.24 21.25 -3.59
N LEU A 349 -21.06 20.63 -3.58
CA LEU A 349 -20.00 20.94 -4.55
C LEU A 349 -20.40 20.52 -5.97
N ALA A 350 -20.93 19.31 -6.14
CA ALA A 350 -21.42 18.81 -7.43
C ALA A 350 -22.53 19.72 -7.99
N GLN A 351 -23.52 20.09 -7.16
CA GLN A 351 -24.58 21.02 -7.56
C GLN A 351 -24.03 22.38 -8.00
N GLN A 352 -22.98 22.88 -7.34
CA GLN A 352 -22.36 24.16 -7.71
C GLN A 352 -21.60 24.06 -9.03
N ALA A 353 -20.91 22.94 -9.29
CA ALA A 353 -20.23 22.70 -10.56
C ALA A 353 -21.23 22.59 -11.73
N ASP A 354 -22.33 21.85 -11.52
CA ASP A 354 -23.44 21.75 -12.48
C ASP A 354 -24.05 23.13 -12.78
N SER A 355 -24.27 23.94 -11.73
CA SER A 355 -24.82 25.30 -11.87
C SER A 355 -23.87 26.25 -12.61
N ALA A 356 -22.56 26.01 -12.51
CA ALA A 356 -21.52 26.72 -13.26
C ALA A 356 -21.36 26.19 -14.70
N GLY A 357 -22.00 25.06 -15.04
CA GLY A 357 -21.96 24.46 -16.37
C GLY A 357 -20.71 23.64 -16.65
N PHE A 358 -20.01 23.15 -15.62
CA PHE A 358 -18.83 22.30 -15.75
C PHE A 358 -19.18 20.83 -15.56
N SER A 359 -18.60 19.94 -16.38
CA SER A 359 -18.52 18.51 -16.04
C SER A 359 -17.47 18.33 -14.95
N ALA A 360 -17.84 17.63 -13.88
CA ALA A 360 -17.09 17.59 -12.64
C ALA A 360 -16.57 16.18 -12.35
N GLY A 361 -15.36 16.13 -11.81
CA GLY A 361 -14.74 14.91 -11.36
C GLY A 361 -14.00 15.08 -10.04
N VAL A 362 -13.50 13.98 -9.51
CA VAL A 362 -12.67 13.97 -8.29
C VAL A 362 -11.38 13.21 -8.52
N ILE A 363 -10.33 13.63 -7.80
CA ILE A 363 -9.08 12.88 -7.70
C ILE A 363 -9.03 12.23 -6.34
N ILE A 364 -8.88 10.91 -6.29
CA ILE A 364 -8.94 10.11 -5.07
C ILE A 364 -7.67 9.27 -4.88
N GLU A 365 -7.48 8.76 -3.67
CA GLU A 365 -6.36 7.85 -3.37
C GLU A 365 -6.63 6.44 -3.91
N SER A 366 -5.55 5.70 -4.19
CA SER A 366 -5.62 4.34 -4.72
C SER A 366 -6.32 3.33 -3.79
N PHE A 367 -6.19 3.48 -2.46
CA PHE A 367 -6.88 2.61 -1.49
C PHE A 367 -8.41 2.74 -1.52
N VAL A 368 -8.97 3.78 -2.17
CA VAL A 368 -10.43 3.91 -2.34
C VAL A 368 -10.97 2.81 -3.26
N ILE A 369 -10.15 2.32 -4.19
CA ILE A 369 -10.53 1.23 -5.09
C ILE A 369 -10.67 -0.09 -4.33
N ASP A 370 -9.79 -0.33 -3.35
CA ASP A 370 -9.86 -1.53 -2.51
C ASP A 370 -11.19 -1.54 -1.71
N ASP A 371 -11.53 -0.41 -1.08
CA ASP A 371 -12.81 -0.23 -0.37
C ASP A 371 -14.03 -0.40 -1.29
N LEU A 372 -13.97 0.12 -2.52
CA LEU A 372 -15.05 0.03 -3.50
C LEU A 372 -15.32 -1.43 -3.91
N GLN A 373 -14.27 -2.24 -4.07
CA GLN A 373 -14.38 -3.66 -4.41
C GLN A 373 -15.01 -4.48 -3.28
N ASP A 374 -14.69 -4.14 -2.03
CA ASP A 374 -15.23 -4.80 -0.83
C ASP A 374 -16.59 -4.23 -0.38
N TYR A 375 -17.07 -3.18 -1.07
CA TYR A 375 -18.30 -2.45 -0.74
C TYR A 375 -18.30 -1.91 0.70
N ASP A 376 -17.14 -1.41 1.14
CA ASP A 376 -16.97 -0.70 2.42
C ASP A 376 -16.67 0.78 2.18
N ASN A 377 -16.98 1.64 3.15
CA ASN A 377 -16.73 3.08 3.10
C ASN A 377 -15.59 3.51 4.04
N VAL A 378 -14.82 2.59 4.62
CA VAL A 378 -14.02 2.89 5.82
C VAL A 378 -12.77 3.72 5.52
N ALA A 379 -11.88 3.26 4.65
CA ALA A 379 -10.67 3.98 4.28
C ALA A 379 -10.98 5.15 3.33
N MET A 380 -11.98 5.03 2.47
CA MET A 380 -12.32 6.08 1.51
C MET A 380 -12.79 7.39 2.17
N ARG A 381 -13.35 7.32 3.38
CA ARG A 381 -13.67 8.50 4.20
C ARG A 381 -12.48 9.41 4.49
N LEU A 382 -11.25 8.86 4.52
CA LEU A 382 -10.04 9.64 4.79
C LEU A 382 -9.74 10.64 3.66
N SER A 383 -10.15 10.30 2.44
CA SER A 383 -10.13 11.16 1.28
C SER A 383 -11.40 12.01 1.15
N GLY A 384 -12.33 11.96 2.13
CA GLY A 384 -13.56 12.74 2.06
C GLY A 384 -14.51 12.28 0.95
N VAL A 385 -14.52 10.98 0.65
CA VAL A 385 -15.47 10.37 -0.27
C VAL A 385 -16.15 9.17 0.40
N SER A 386 -17.33 8.84 -0.11
CA SER A 386 -18.11 7.64 0.17
C SER A 386 -18.56 6.99 -1.15
N ILE A 387 -19.02 5.75 -1.11
CA ILE A 387 -19.64 5.06 -2.24
C ILE A 387 -20.74 5.94 -2.86
N SER A 388 -21.62 6.51 -2.03
CA SER A 388 -22.71 7.38 -2.49
C SER A 388 -22.21 8.67 -3.13
N SER A 389 -21.14 9.27 -2.60
CA SER A 389 -20.58 10.49 -3.17
C SER A 389 -19.88 10.24 -4.50
N LEU A 390 -19.31 9.04 -4.71
CA LEU A 390 -18.59 8.72 -5.94
C LEU A 390 -19.54 8.67 -7.14
N ASP A 391 -20.81 8.28 -6.93
CA ASP A 391 -21.86 8.26 -7.95
C ASP A 391 -22.26 9.67 -8.45
N LEU A 392 -21.78 10.75 -7.81
CA LEU A 392 -22.07 12.13 -8.19
C LEU A 392 -21.16 12.66 -9.31
N TRP A 393 -20.04 11.99 -9.58
CA TRP A 393 -18.97 12.53 -10.43
C TRP A 393 -18.94 11.85 -11.80
N ASP A 394 -18.74 12.64 -12.86
CA ASP A 394 -18.64 12.12 -14.22
C ASP A 394 -17.32 11.36 -14.45
N VAL A 395 -16.27 11.80 -13.77
CA VAL A 395 -14.91 11.29 -13.89
C VAL A 395 -14.28 11.11 -12.52
N ILE A 396 -13.68 9.95 -12.28
CA ILE A 396 -12.94 9.63 -11.06
C ILE A 396 -11.50 9.33 -11.45
N GLU A 397 -10.58 10.22 -11.12
CA GLU A 397 -9.15 10.00 -11.33
C GLU A 397 -8.49 9.41 -10.09
N VAL A 398 -7.82 8.27 -10.23
CA VAL A 398 -7.17 7.59 -9.11
C VAL A 398 -5.67 7.89 -9.10
N SER A 399 -5.19 8.40 -7.97
CA SER A 399 -3.77 8.69 -7.75
C SER A 399 -3.00 7.39 -7.52
N CYS A 400 -2.44 6.86 -8.61
CA CYS A 400 -1.52 5.72 -8.62
C CYS A 400 -0.08 6.22 -8.82
N GLU A 401 0.26 7.31 -8.14
CA GLU A 401 1.52 8.02 -8.35
C GLU A 401 2.70 7.25 -7.78
N ARG A 402 3.38 6.46 -8.63
CA ARG A 402 4.61 5.72 -8.32
C ARG A 402 5.63 6.56 -7.52
N SER A 403 5.76 7.84 -7.82
CA SER A 403 6.65 8.77 -7.13
C SER A 403 6.37 8.88 -5.62
N ARG A 404 5.10 9.02 -5.22
CA ARG A 404 4.69 9.14 -3.81
C ARG A 404 5.02 7.88 -3.01
N PHE A 405 4.82 6.72 -3.62
CA PHE A 405 5.15 5.43 -3.00
C PHE A 405 6.66 5.20 -2.95
N SER A 406 7.36 5.46 -4.04
CA SER A 406 8.82 5.28 -4.13
C SER A 406 9.57 6.09 -3.09
N ILE A 407 9.16 7.33 -2.81
CA ILE A 407 9.80 8.17 -1.78
C ILE A 407 9.68 7.56 -0.38
N GLU A 408 8.54 6.95 -0.07
CA GLU A 408 8.31 6.39 1.27
C GLU A 408 8.84 4.96 1.43
N MET A 409 9.01 4.24 0.31
CA MET A 409 9.40 2.82 0.27
C MET A 409 10.76 2.56 -0.38
N ASN A 410 11.53 3.60 -0.73
CA ASN A 410 12.82 3.55 -1.44
C ASN A 410 12.73 2.73 -2.75
N GLY A 411 11.79 3.12 -3.63
CA GLY A 411 11.66 2.59 -4.99
C GLY A 411 11.02 1.20 -5.12
N ASP A 412 10.58 0.59 -4.01
CA ASP A 412 10.27 -0.84 -3.96
C ASP A 412 8.84 -1.23 -4.35
N VAL A 413 7.95 -0.27 -4.65
CA VAL A 413 6.52 -0.51 -4.95
C VAL A 413 6.19 -0.39 -6.46
N GLY A 414 7.20 -0.05 -7.26
CA GLY A 414 7.10 0.55 -8.61
C GLY A 414 6.01 0.03 -9.55
N GLU A 415 6.35 -0.99 -10.33
CA GLU A 415 5.56 -1.47 -11.50
C GLU A 415 4.26 -2.18 -11.07
N TYR A 416 4.30 -2.92 -9.96
CA TYR A 416 3.15 -3.68 -9.47
C TYR A 416 1.99 -2.79 -9.06
N LEU A 417 2.26 -1.59 -8.54
CA LEU A 417 1.19 -0.67 -8.16
C LEU A 417 0.38 -0.22 -9.38
N VAL A 418 1.08 0.06 -10.47
CA VAL A 418 0.44 0.45 -11.74
C VAL A 418 -0.35 -0.72 -12.28
N GLU A 419 0.22 -1.93 -12.28
CA GLU A 419 -0.47 -3.14 -12.71
C GLU A 419 -1.75 -3.43 -11.92
N SER A 420 -1.64 -3.55 -10.60
CA SER A 420 -2.74 -3.97 -9.73
C SER A 420 -3.91 -2.98 -9.75
N TYR A 421 -3.64 -1.68 -9.73
CA TYR A 421 -4.71 -0.68 -9.79
C TYR A 421 -5.25 -0.51 -11.20
N SER A 422 -4.42 -0.58 -12.25
CA SER A 422 -4.94 -0.47 -13.62
C SER A 422 -5.85 -1.63 -14.01
N GLU A 423 -5.58 -2.86 -13.56
CA GLU A 423 -6.49 -4.00 -13.76
C GLU A 423 -7.85 -3.73 -13.09
N SER A 424 -7.82 -3.23 -11.86
CA SER A 424 -9.03 -2.88 -11.11
C SER A 424 -9.82 -1.74 -11.78
N LEU A 425 -9.14 -0.69 -12.25
CA LEU A 425 -9.76 0.45 -12.92
C LEU A 425 -10.33 0.06 -14.29
N GLY A 426 -9.61 -0.77 -15.05
CA GLY A 426 -10.10 -1.31 -16.33
C GLY A 426 -11.40 -2.09 -16.19
N ALA A 427 -11.58 -2.80 -15.07
CA ALA A 427 -12.83 -3.50 -14.75
C ALA A 427 -13.98 -2.56 -14.35
N LEU A 428 -13.68 -1.41 -13.74
CA LEU A 428 -14.68 -0.40 -13.33
C LEU A 428 -15.19 0.45 -14.50
N GLY A 429 -14.41 0.57 -15.58
CA GLY A 429 -14.83 1.17 -16.85
C GLY A 429 -14.33 2.59 -17.08
N SER A 430 -14.84 3.24 -18.14
CA SER A 430 -14.24 4.44 -18.72
C SER A 430 -14.38 5.74 -17.92
N SER A 431 -15.23 5.77 -16.89
CA SER A 431 -15.31 6.92 -15.96
C SER A 431 -14.11 6.97 -15.02
N TYR A 432 -13.39 5.85 -14.85
CA TYR A 432 -12.22 5.76 -14.02
C TYR A 432 -10.96 6.04 -14.84
N CYS A 433 -10.25 7.07 -14.42
CA CYS A 433 -8.97 7.50 -14.98
C CYS A 433 -7.85 7.14 -14.01
N MET A 434 -6.64 7.03 -14.54
CA MET A 434 -5.46 6.76 -13.73
C MET A 434 -4.46 7.90 -13.84
N ARG A 435 -3.91 8.32 -12.71
CA ARG A 435 -2.79 9.27 -12.67
C ARG A 435 -1.52 8.53 -12.31
N ILE A 436 -0.53 8.59 -13.18
CA ILE A 436 0.80 8.02 -12.98
C ILE A 436 1.79 9.10 -12.53
N GLY A 437 2.75 8.69 -11.71
CA GLY A 437 3.60 9.59 -10.90
C GLY A 437 4.55 10.48 -11.69
N GLU A 438 5.34 11.28 -10.95
CA GLU A 438 6.29 12.27 -11.48
C GLU A 438 7.38 11.68 -12.37
N ALA A 439 7.42 12.10 -13.63
CA ALA A 439 8.42 11.68 -14.63
C ALA A 439 9.83 12.16 -14.27
N GLY A 440 10.79 11.22 -14.20
CA GLY A 440 12.20 11.51 -14.00
C GLY A 440 12.70 11.31 -12.57
N ASN A 441 13.75 12.06 -12.22
CA ASN A 441 14.37 12.06 -10.90
C ASN A 441 13.74 13.16 -10.05
N VAL A 442 13.05 12.75 -8.99
CA VAL A 442 12.19 13.66 -8.24
C VAL A 442 12.80 13.96 -6.88
N THR A 443 12.77 15.23 -6.48
CA THR A 443 13.14 15.67 -5.12
C THR A 443 11.92 16.30 -4.50
N ASP A 444 11.42 15.76 -3.39
CA ASP A 444 10.24 16.32 -2.73
C ASP A 444 10.50 17.68 -2.08
N ILE A 445 9.44 18.35 -1.64
CA ILE A 445 9.53 19.62 -0.91
C ILE A 445 10.35 19.54 0.39
N GLN A 446 10.61 18.33 0.92
CA GLN A 446 11.45 18.08 2.09
C GLN A 446 12.93 17.86 1.72
N GLY A 447 13.27 17.85 0.42
CA GLY A 447 14.62 17.64 -0.09
C GLY A 447 15.02 16.16 -0.20
N ARG A 448 14.08 15.22 -0.09
CA ARG A 448 14.33 13.79 -0.29
C ARG A 448 14.26 13.49 -1.78
N SER A 449 15.34 12.93 -2.33
CA SER A 449 15.41 12.54 -3.73
C SER A 449 15.24 11.04 -3.88
N GLU A 450 14.41 10.63 -4.84
CA GLU A 450 14.25 9.25 -5.25
C GLU A 450 14.19 9.15 -6.79
N VAL A 451 14.73 8.07 -7.32
CA VAL A 451 14.72 7.76 -8.75
C VAL A 451 13.46 6.96 -9.05
N VAL A 452 12.49 7.55 -9.77
CA VAL A 452 11.19 6.93 -10.04
C VAL A 452 11.13 6.41 -11.47
N TYR A 453 11.33 7.30 -12.44
CA TYR A 453 11.49 6.95 -13.84
C TYR A 453 12.86 7.41 -14.32
N ASP A 454 13.90 6.62 -14.05
CA ASP A 454 15.28 6.95 -14.47
C ASP A 454 15.39 7.07 -16.00
N THR A 455 14.55 6.32 -16.72
CA THR A 455 14.49 6.32 -18.18
C THR A 455 13.06 6.50 -18.69
N LEU A 456 12.92 7.05 -19.89
CA LEU A 456 11.63 7.12 -20.58
C LEU A 456 11.05 5.73 -20.87
N SER A 457 11.87 4.68 -20.95
CA SER A 457 11.39 3.29 -21.15
C SER A 457 10.53 2.85 -19.98
N THR A 458 10.99 3.11 -18.75
CA THR A 458 10.24 2.74 -17.53
C THR A 458 8.89 3.44 -17.45
N LEU A 459 8.83 4.72 -17.84
CA LEU A 459 7.56 5.46 -17.93
C LEU A 459 6.65 4.88 -19.03
N CYS A 460 7.23 4.56 -20.18
CA CYS A 460 6.53 3.93 -21.30
C CYS A 460 5.94 2.57 -20.91
N GLU A 461 6.69 1.75 -20.17
CA GLU A 461 6.24 0.45 -19.65
C GLU A 461 5.03 0.62 -18.73
N ASP A 462 5.06 1.53 -17.76
CA ASP A 462 3.92 1.80 -16.87
C ASP A 462 2.68 2.31 -17.65
N ILE A 463 2.87 3.12 -18.69
CA ILE A 463 1.78 3.53 -19.61
C ILE A 463 1.20 2.32 -20.34
N ILE A 464 2.03 1.44 -20.88
CA ILE A 464 1.61 0.23 -21.61
C ILE A 464 0.83 -0.71 -20.68
N ILE A 465 1.32 -0.91 -19.45
CA ILE A 465 0.65 -1.71 -18.42
C ILE A 465 -0.75 -1.14 -18.15
N ALA A 466 -0.85 0.16 -17.86
CA ALA A 466 -2.12 0.78 -17.54
C ALA A 466 -3.14 0.69 -18.69
N THR A 467 -2.70 1.04 -19.89
CA THR A 467 -3.57 1.13 -21.07
C THR A 467 -3.97 -0.25 -21.60
N GLY A 468 -3.07 -1.23 -21.56
CA GLY A 468 -3.39 -2.59 -21.95
C GLY A 468 -4.27 -3.34 -20.94
N ASN A 469 -4.29 -2.90 -19.67
CA ASN A 469 -5.28 -3.33 -18.67
C ASN A 469 -6.65 -2.65 -18.84
N GLY A 470 -6.82 -1.76 -19.82
CA GLY A 470 -8.11 -1.17 -20.17
C GLY A 470 -8.34 0.25 -19.67
N VAL A 471 -7.33 0.91 -19.08
CA VAL A 471 -7.42 2.33 -18.72
C VAL A 471 -7.40 3.19 -19.98
N VAL A 472 -8.51 3.91 -20.22
CA VAL A 472 -8.67 4.74 -21.44
C VAL A 472 -8.03 6.12 -21.29
N ASN A 473 -8.12 6.72 -20.11
CA ASN A 473 -7.62 8.06 -19.83
C ASN A 473 -6.51 7.99 -18.77
N LEU A 474 -5.33 8.47 -19.12
CA LEU A 474 -4.12 8.38 -18.30
C LEU A 474 -3.50 9.77 -18.15
N SER A 475 -3.34 10.23 -16.92
CA SER A 475 -2.63 11.48 -16.61
C SER A 475 -1.20 11.19 -16.17
N ILE A 476 -0.23 11.91 -16.72
CA ILE A 476 1.19 11.78 -16.39
C ILE A 476 1.65 13.03 -15.64
N ASN A 477 2.07 12.84 -14.40
CA ASN A 477 2.70 13.87 -13.61
C ASN A 477 4.21 13.92 -13.95
N SER A 478 4.88 15.06 -14.06
CA SER A 478 4.38 16.31 -14.60
C SER A 478 5.22 16.70 -15.83
N LEU A 479 4.65 17.50 -16.74
CA LEU A 479 5.35 18.03 -17.92
C LEU A 479 6.68 18.73 -17.56
N PRO A 480 6.77 19.59 -16.52
CA PRO A 480 8.05 20.16 -16.10
C PRO A 480 9.10 19.12 -15.73
N SER A 481 8.73 18.08 -14.99
CA SER A 481 9.66 17.01 -14.57
C SER A 481 10.15 16.19 -15.78
N LEU A 482 9.25 15.91 -16.74
CA LEU A 482 9.57 15.23 -17.99
C LEU A 482 10.58 16.02 -18.84
N LEU A 483 10.31 17.31 -19.07
CA LEU A 483 11.18 18.18 -19.89
C LEU A 483 12.54 18.44 -19.23
N SER A 484 12.56 18.60 -17.90
CA SER A 484 13.81 18.83 -17.16
C SER A 484 14.69 17.59 -17.10
N SER A 485 14.09 16.39 -16.98
CA SER A 485 14.84 15.14 -16.87
C SER A 485 15.33 14.60 -18.21
N PHE A 486 14.52 14.72 -19.27
CA PHE A 486 14.80 14.08 -20.57
C PHE A 486 15.02 15.08 -21.71
N GLY A 487 14.92 16.38 -21.43
CA GLY A 487 15.18 17.44 -22.40
C GLY A 487 13.97 17.85 -23.25
N PRO A 488 14.16 18.76 -24.22
CA PRO A 488 13.07 19.38 -24.98
C PRO A 488 12.38 18.42 -25.97
N THR A 489 13.00 17.30 -26.34
CA THR A 489 12.44 16.28 -27.25
C THR A 489 11.68 15.18 -26.51
N ALA A 490 11.56 15.26 -25.17
CA ALA A 490 10.99 14.19 -24.36
C ALA A 490 9.58 13.76 -24.80
N LEU A 491 8.74 14.68 -25.29
CA LEU A 491 7.39 14.36 -25.77
C LEU A 491 7.41 13.50 -27.04
N SER A 492 8.25 13.86 -28.02
CA SER A 492 8.40 13.08 -29.25
C SER A 492 9.09 11.75 -28.99
N ASP A 493 10.06 11.73 -28.08
CA ASP A 493 10.79 10.52 -27.73
C ASP A 493 9.88 9.53 -26.99
N LEU A 494 9.05 10.00 -26.05
CA LEU A 494 8.05 9.18 -25.37
C LEU A 494 7.01 8.61 -26.35
N ARG A 495 6.48 9.45 -27.25
CA ARG A 495 5.52 9.00 -28.26
C ARG A 495 6.15 8.00 -29.24
N GLY A 496 7.42 8.21 -29.61
CA GLY A 496 8.20 7.27 -30.40
C GLY A 496 8.40 5.93 -29.70
N LEU A 497 8.72 5.93 -28.41
CA LEU A 497 8.85 4.71 -27.60
C LEU A 497 7.53 3.95 -27.53
N LEU A 498 6.42 4.63 -27.24
CA LEU A 498 5.08 4.02 -27.20
C LEU A 498 4.68 3.40 -28.55
N ALA A 499 5.18 3.91 -29.68
CA ALA A 499 4.93 3.29 -30.99
C ALA A 499 5.80 2.04 -31.26
N THR A 500 6.90 1.87 -30.53
CA THR A 500 7.89 0.80 -30.76
C THR A 500 7.80 -0.35 -29.76
N ILE A 501 7.48 -0.05 -28.49
CA ILE A 501 7.36 -1.05 -27.44
C ILE A 501 5.96 -1.66 -27.53
N ALA A 502 5.91 -2.94 -27.91
CA ALA A 502 4.66 -3.67 -28.13
C ALA A 502 4.10 -4.30 -26.84
N THR A 503 4.97 -4.69 -25.91
CA THR A 503 4.60 -5.33 -24.66
C THR A 503 5.42 -4.78 -23.50
N ALA A 504 4.81 -4.74 -22.33
CA ALA A 504 5.47 -4.44 -21.07
C ALA A 504 5.23 -5.59 -20.08
N ALA A 505 6.24 -5.91 -19.29
CA ALA A 505 6.23 -7.00 -18.32
C ALA A 505 6.33 -6.44 -16.91
N VAL A 506 5.56 -6.98 -15.99
CA VAL A 506 5.53 -6.57 -14.58
C VAL A 506 6.17 -7.66 -13.74
N THR A 507 7.07 -7.31 -12.83
CA THR A 507 7.74 -8.29 -11.94
C THR A 507 7.45 -8.03 -10.46
N TYR A 508 7.50 -9.07 -9.62
CA TYR A 508 7.36 -8.90 -8.17
C TYR A 508 8.67 -8.44 -7.55
N THR A 509 8.61 -7.44 -6.68
CA THR A 509 9.64 -7.26 -5.66
C THR A 509 9.30 -8.09 -4.41
N PHE A 510 10.32 -8.66 -3.77
CA PHE A 510 10.13 -9.45 -2.54
C PHE A 510 9.44 -8.63 -1.43
N ARG A 511 9.63 -7.32 -1.37
CA ARG A 511 9.02 -6.48 -0.32
C ARG A 511 7.53 -6.26 -0.56
N ILE A 512 7.07 -6.02 -1.79
CA ILE A 512 5.63 -5.96 -2.11
C ILE A 512 4.97 -7.30 -1.79
N TYR A 513 5.62 -8.40 -2.18
CA TYR A 513 5.13 -9.73 -1.91
C TYR A 513 5.02 -10.02 -0.40
N ALA A 514 6.06 -9.69 0.37
CA ALA A 514 6.06 -9.82 1.83
C ALA A 514 5.01 -8.92 2.48
N TYR A 515 4.82 -7.71 1.95
CA TYR A 515 3.82 -6.76 2.43
C TYR A 515 2.40 -7.33 2.28
N ARG A 516 1.98 -7.72 1.07
CA ARG A 516 0.68 -8.37 0.85
C ARG A 516 0.52 -9.63 1.71
N ALA A 517 1.56 -10.43 1.88
CA ALA A 517 1.51 -11.66 2.66
C ALA A 517 1.17 -11.42 4.14
N VAL A 518 1.64 -10.31 4.72
CA VAL A 518 1.33 -9.95 6.11
C VAL A 518 -0.13 -9.54 6.26
N PHE A 519 -0.66 -8.70 5.36
CA PHE A 519 -2.07 -8.27 5.42
C PHE A 519 -3.03 -9.44 5.21
N ILE A 520 -2.78 -10.28 4.19
CA ILE A 520 -3.58 -11.49 3.97
C ILE A 520 -3.56 -12.43 5.18
N ALA A 521 -2.42 -12.55 5.87
CA ALA A 521 -2.32 -13.35 7.08
C ALA A 521 -3.20 -12.79 8.21
N ILE A 522 -3.27 -11.48 8.36
CA ILE A 522 -4.11 -10.80 9.36
C ILE A 522 -5.59 -11.02 9.02
N ASP A 523 -6.01 -10.69 7.79
CA ASP A 523 -7.41 -10.80 7.35
C ASP A 523 -7.93 -12.24 7.43
N SER A 524 -7.05 -13.23 7.25
CA SER A 524 -7.43 -14.64 7.37
C SER A 524 -7.98 -15.00 8.75
N PHE A 525 -7.57 -14.27 9.79
CA PHE A 525 -7.98 -14.52 11.16
C PHE A 525 -9.19 -13.71 11.62
N ASP A 526 -9.56 -12.63 10.94
CA ASP A 526 -10.76 -11.86 11.27
C ASP A 526 -12.02 -12.72 11.16
N ILE A 527 -12.13 -13.55 10.10
CA ILE A 527 -13.26 -14.46 9.89
C ILE A 527 -13.38 -15.54 10.99
N LEU A 528 -12.25 -15.96 11.60
CA LEU A 528 -12.22 -17.02 12.60
C LEU A 528 -12.54 -16.53 14.02
N MET A 529 -12.49 -15.22 14.26
CA MET A 529 -12.46 -14.63 15.60
C MET A 529 -13.41 -13.42 15.78
N LEU A 530 -14.20 -13.07 14.75
CA LEU A 530 -15.51 -12.42 14.89
C LEU A 530 -16.49 -13.36 15.60
#